data_AF-A0A194AEV8-F1
#
_entry.id   AF-A0A194AEV8-F1
#
_cell.length_a   1.000
_cell.length_b   1.000
_cell.length_c   1.000
_cell.angle_alpha   90.00
_cell.angle_beta   90.00
_cell.angle_gamma   90.00
#
_symmetry.space_group_name_H-M   'P 1'
#
loop_
_entity.id
_entity.type
_entity.pdbx_description
1 polymer ?
#
loop_
_entity_poly.entity_id
_entity_poly.type
_entity_poly.pdbx_seq_one_letter_code
_entity_poly.pdbx_strand_id
1 'polypeptide(L)'
;MFILYSCLIVLAFGIVDAIIFKYIQTWESRSLAKIRNKDDQLTKTYQAMVKETQQIKAKAEALRLERQANEQVPSSKAPRAIAQPRQNIALQLVQQGLVSGKQLNKAKQYQKSTATGKPLEEILVLLGSLEQETLDEFLRSQQAGMVNTA
;
A
#
# COMPACT_ATOMS: atom_id res chain seq x y z
N MET A 1 19.49 -55.97 -50.31
CA MET A 1 18.23 -55.54 -49.65
C MET A 1 18.48 -55.02 -48.24
N PHE A 2 19.04 -55.81 -47.31
CA PHE A 2 19.29 -55.37 -45.91
C PHE A 2 20.14 -54.08 -45.77
N ILE A 3 21.21 -53.93 -46.56
CA ILE A 3 22.10 -52.76 -46.49
C ILE A 3 21.38 -51.44 -46.85
N LEU A 4 20.43 -51.49 -47.79
CA LEU A 4 19.65 -50.31 -48.18
C LEU A 4 18.67 -49.89 -47.08
N TYR A 5 18.05 -50.85 -46.40
CA TYR A 5 17.16 -50.58 -45.26
C TYR A 5 17.92 -49.98 -44.07
N SER A 6 19.10 -50.50 -43.72
CA SER A 6 19.92 -49.92 -42.66
C SER A 6 20.36 -48.49 -42.98
N CYS A 7 20.68 -48.20 -44.24
CA CYS A 7 21.05 -46.85 -44.67
C CYS A 7 19.88 -45.86 -44.54
N LEU A 8 18.68 -46.30 -44.90
CA LEU A 8 17.46 -45.48 -44.82
C LEU A 8 17.08 -45.17 -43.36
N ILE A 9 17.26 -46.13 -42.45
CA ILE A 9 17.03 -45.93 -41.01
C ILE A 9 17.99 -44.88 -40.44
N VAL A 10 19.29 -44.97 -40.75
CA VAL A 10 20.29 -44.00 -40.26
C VAL A 10 20.00 -42.58 -40.77
N LEU A 11 19.57 -42.43 -42.02
CA LEU A 11 19.15 -41.13 -42.57
C LEU A 11 17.91 -40.58 -41.86
N ALA A 12 16.92 -41.43 -41.56
CA ALA A 12 15.72 -41.01 -40.84
C ALA A 12 16.06 -40.50 -39.43
N PHE A 13 16.95 -41.20 -38.71
CA PHE A 13 17.42 -40.74 -37.39
C PHE A 13 18.14 -39.39 -37.46
N GLY A 14 19.00 -39.19 -38.46
CA GLY A 14 19.69 -37.90 -38.64
C GLY A 14 18.74 -36.72 -38.88
N ILE A 15 17.65 -36.94 -39.62
CA ILE A 15 16.62 -35.92 -39.86
C ILE A 15 15.86 -35.61 -38.56
N VAL A 16 15.48 -36.64 -37.80
CA VAL A 16 14.77 -36.49 -36.52
C VAL A 16 15.63 -35.72 -35.52
N ASP A 17 16.91 -36.07 -35.38
CA ASP A 17 17.85 -35.38 -34.49
C ASP A 17 18.02 -33.91 -34.87
N ALA A 18 18.14 -33.60 -36.17
CA ALA A 18 18.25 -32.21 -36.64
C ALA A 18 17.01 -31.37 -36.31
N ILE A 19 15.81 -31.96 -36.41
CA ILE A 19 14.55 -31.29 -36.06
C ILE A 19 14.48 -31.03 -34.55
N ILE A 20 14.83 -32.03 -33.73
CA ILE A 20 14.84 -31.91 -32.26
C ILE A 20 15.84 -30.84 -31.82
N PHE A 21 17.06 -30.85 -32.38
CA PHE A 21 18.09 -29.87 -32.05
C PHE A 21 17.64 -28.43 -32.36
N LYS A 22 17.05 -28.21 -33.54
CA LYS A 22 16.51 -26.89 -33.92
C LYS A 22 15.35 -26.45 -33.01
N TYR A 23 14.51 -27.39 -32.59
CA TYR A 23 13.41 -27.09 -31.68
C TYR A 23 13.91 -26.66 -30.28
N ILE A 24 14.91 -27.36 -29.74
CA ILE A 24 15.52 -27.00 -28.45
C ILE A 24 16.16 -25.61 -28.51
N GLN A 25 16.97 -25.34 -29.54
CA GLN A 25 17.67 -24.07 -29.70
C GLN A 25 16.72 -22.87 -29.82
N THR A 26 15.61 -23.05 -30.54
CA THR A 26 14.59 -21.99 -30.69
C THR A 26 13.79 -21.75 -29.41
N TRP A 27 13.59 -22.78 -28.58
CA TRP A 27 12.93 -22.64 -27.28
C TRP A 27 13.77 -21.87 -26.27
N GLU A 28 15.07 -22.19 -26.14
CA GLU A 28 15.98 -21.49 -25.23
C GLU A 28 16.12 -20.01 -25.59
N SER A 29 16.25 -19.70 -26.88
CA SER A 29 16.36 -18.32 -27.39
C SER A 29 15.15 -17.47 -27.01
N ARG A 30 13.94 -18.05 -27.07
CA ARG A 30 12.70 -17.35 -26.68
C ARG A 30 12.62 -17.12 -25.18
N SER A 31 13.13 -18.05 -24.37
CA SER A 31 13.16 -17.90 -22.91
C SER A 31 14.13 -16.80 -22.48
N LEU A 32 15.34 -16.81 -23.02
CA LEU A 32 16.36 -15.79 -22.76
C LEU A 32 15.92 -14.39 -23.21
N ALA A 33 15.24 -14.28 -24.36
CA ALA A 33 14.71 -13.01 -24.82
C ALA A 33 13.64 -12.44 -23.87
N LYS A 34 12.82 -13.30 -23.24
CA LYS A 34 11.82 -12.86 -22.25
C LYS A 34 12.47 -12.35 -20.97
N ILE A 35 13.51 -13.02 -20.47
CA ILE A 35 14.28 -12.58 -19.30
C ILE A 35 14.97 -11.25 -19.64
N ARG A 36 15.64 -11.21 -20.80
CA ARG A 36 16.04 -10.04 -21.61
C ARG A 36 15.18 -8.79 -21.35
N ASN A 37 13.98 -8.90 -21.90
CA ASN A 37 13.01 -7.81 -21.93
C ASN A 37 12.51 -7.42 -20.54
N LYS A 38 12.42 -8.38 -19.59
CA LYS A 38 12.00 -8.08 -18.22
C LYS A 38 13.03 -7.24 -17.49
N ASP A 39 14.32 -7.57 -17.61
CA ASP A 39 15.40 -6.80 -16.99
C ASP A 39 15.48 -5.39 -17.59
N ASP A 40 15.31 -5.26 -18.91
CA ASP A 40 15.24 -3.97 -19.59
C ASP A 40 14.04 -3.13 -19.12
N GLN A 41 12.86 -3.75 -18.95
CA GLN A 41 11.69 -3.06 -18.39
C GLN A 41 11.90 -2.62 -16.94
N LEU A 42 12.50 -3.47 -16.12
CA LEU A 42 12.77 -3.16 -14.72
C LEU A 42 13.74 -1.99 -14.61
N THR A 43 14.79 -2.00 -15.44
CA THR A 43 15.79 -0.92 -15.51
C THR A 43 15.15 0.40 -15.93
N LYS A 44 14.29 0.40 -16.94
CA LYS A 44 13.54 1.60 -17.37
C LYS A 44 12.62 2.12 -16.27
N THR A 45 11.92 1.23 -15.58
CA THR A 45 11.03 1.59 -14.47
C THR A 45 11.81 2.20 -13.32
N TYR A 46 12.94 1.61 -12.95
CA TYR A 46 13.84 2.15 -11.93
C TYR A 46 14.34 3.55 -12.30
N GLN A 47 14.82 3.72 -13.54
CA GLN A 47 15.27 5.03 -14.03
C GLN A 47 14.17 6.09 -14.01
N ALA A 48 12.92 5.73 -14.35
CA ALA A 48 11.78 6.64 -14.27
C ALA A 48 11.50 7.09 -12.83
N MET A 49 11.44 6.14 -11.89
CA MET A 49 11.21 6.44 -10.47
C MET A 49 12.30 7.33 -9.87
N VAL A 50 13.57 7.10 -10.23
CA VAL A 50 14.69 7.94 -9.77
C VAL A 50 14.52 9.38 -10.28
N LYS A 51 14.12 9.57 -11.55
CA LYS A 51 13.84 10.89 -12.11
C LYS A 51 12.66 11.57 -11.40
N GLU A 52 11.57 10.86 -11.16
CA GLU A 52 10.42 11.39 -10.42
C GLU A 52 10.82 11.82 -9.00
N THR A 53 11.63 11.02 -8.31
CA THR A 53 12.12 11.34 -6.97
C THR A 53 12.99 12.60 -6.98
N GLN A 54 13.86 12.75 -7.98
CA GLN A 54 14.67 13.96 -8.14
C GLN A 54 13.80 15.19 -8.42
N GLN A 55 12.76 15.06 -9.26
CA GLN A 55 11.84 16.17 -9.54
C GLN A 55 11.03 16.57 -8.31
N ILE A 56 10.55 15.60 -7.52
CA ILE A 56 9.84 15.87 -6.27
C ILE A 56 10.77 16.57 -5.28
N LYS A 57 12.03 16.12 -5.18
CA LYS A 57 13.03 16.75 -4.31
C LYS A 57 13.30 18.19 -4.73
N ALA A 58 13.56 18.44 -6.02
CA ALA A 58 13.77 19.77 -6.56
C ALA A 58 12.54 20.68 -6.34
N LYS A 59 11.33 20.13 -6.53
CA LYS A 59 10.07 20.86 -6.29
C LYS A 59 9.85 21.17 -4.81
N ALA A 60 10.21 20.26 -3.91
CA ALA A 60 10.13 20.48 -2.47
C ALA A 60 11.12 21.55 -2.00
N GLU A 61 12.34 21.56 -2.56
CA GLU A 61 13.35 22.58 -2.29
C GLU A 61 12.93 23.96 -2.83
N ALA A 62 12.40 24.02 -4.06
CA ALA A 62 11.85 25.25 -4.63
C ALA A 62 10.69 25.81 -3.80
N LEU A 63 9.75 24.96 -3.37
CA LEU A 63 8.63 25.36 -2.52
C LEU A 63 9.10 25.83 -1.13
N ARG A 64 10.17 25.23 -0.59
CA ARG A 64 10.77 25.67 0.68
C ARG A 64 11.38 27.06 0.55
N LEU A 65 12.09 27.34 -0.53
CA LEU A 65 12.65 28.67 -0.82
C LEU A 65 11.56 29.72 -1.02
N GLU A 66 10.47 29.36 -1.72
CA GLU A 66 9.31 30.25 -1.90
C GLU A 66 8.61 30.55 -0.57
N ARG A 67 8.45 29.56 0.32
CA ARG A 67 7.92 29.77 1.67
C ARG A 67 8.82 30.66 2.52
N GLN A 68 10.13 30.45 2.47
CA GLN A 68 11.09 31.27 3.22
C GLN A 68 11.15 32.72 2.70
N ALA A 69 11.00 32.92 1.39
CA ALA A 69 10.87 34.26 0.80
C ALA A 69 9.54 34.93 1.16
N ASN A 70 8.45 34.15 1.30
CA ASN A 70 7.14 34.64 1.68
C ASN A 70 6.96 34.82 3.22
N GLU A 71 7.86 34.25 4.03
CA GLU A 71 7.93 34.43 5.50
C GLU A 71 8.51 35.79 5.94
N GLN A 72 8.96 36.64 5.01
CA GLN A 72 9.37 38.03 5.31
C GLN A 72 8.24 39.07 5.22
N VAL A 73 7.01 38.66 4.91
CA VAL A 73 5.83 39.53 5.11
C VAL A 73 5.25 39.21 6.49
N PRO A 74 5.19 40.17 7.44
CA PRO A 74 4.59 39.96 8.74
C PRO A 74 3.08 39.77 8.57
N SER A 75 2.67 38.53 8.32
CA SER A 75 1.27 38.15 8.23
C SER A 75 0.68 38.13 9.63
N SER A 76 0.18 39.29 10.01
CA SER A 76 -0.89 39.50 10.98
C SER A 76 -2.07 38.57 10.65
N LYS A 77 -1.96 37.30 11.03
CA LYS A 77 -3.10 36.42 11.24
C LYS A 77 -2.84 35.70 12.56
N ALA A 78 -3.57 36.18 13.56
CA ALA A 78 -3.72 35.57 14.87
C ALA A 78 -3.71 34.03 14.75
N PRO A 79 -3.05 33.33 15.68
CA PRO A 79 -3.20 31.89 15.79
C PRO A 79 -4.69 31.61 15.92
N ARG A 80 -5.32 31.06 14.87
CA ARG A 80 -6.59 30.38 15.03
C ARG A 80 -6.29 29.30 16.04
N ALA A 81 -6.85 29.45 17.24
CA ALA A 81 -6.81 28.48 18.31
C ALA A 81 -6.96 27.11 17.68
N ILE A 82 -5.89 26.33 17.76
CA ILE A 82 -5.90 24.91 17.44
C ILE A 82 -6.92 24.35 18.44
N ALA A 83 -8.14 24.11 17.97
CA ALA A 83 -9.09 23.30 18.70
C ALA A 83 -8.33 22.02 19.04
N GLN A 84 -8.11 21.80 20.33
CA GLN A 84 -7.40 20.63 20.84
C GLN A 84 -7.90 19.41 20.07
N PRO A 85 -7.01 18.56 19.50
CA PRO A 85 -7.47 17.37 18.84
C PRO A 85 -8.21 16.55 19.89
N ARG A 86 -9.54 16.45 19.75
CA ARG A 86 -10.36 15.52 20.54
C ARG A 86 -9.63 14.19 20.45
N GLN A 87 -9.04 13.75 21.57
CA GLN A 87 -8.38 12.46 21.64
C GLN A 87 -9.36 11.44 21.08
N ASN A 88 -8.89 10.63 20.14
CA ASN A 88 -9.74 9.69 19.42
C ASN A 88 -10.38 8.75 20.45
N ILE A 89 -11.70 8.86 20.63
CA ILE A 89 -12.50 8.14 21.64
C ILE A 89 -12.21 6.63 21.57
N ALA A 90 -12.06 6.10 20.36
CA ALA A 90 -11.74 4.70 20.12
C ALA A 90 -10.35 4.28 20.65
N LEU A 91 -9.38 5.20 20.74
CA LEU A 91 -8.08 4.93 21.36
C LEU A 91 -8.18 4.90 22.88
N GLN A 92 -9.00 5.76 23.49
CA GLN A 92 -9.21 5.78 24.93
C GLN A 92 -9.96 4.53 25.41
N LEU A 93 -10.93 4.04 24.63
CA LEU A 93 -11.61 2.76 24.89
C LEU A 93 -10.62 1.57 24.94
N VAL A 94 -9.56 1.62 24.13
CA VAL A 94 -8.49 0.61 24.18
C VAL A 94 -7.61 0.79 25.42
N GLN A 95 -7.28 2.03 25.80
CA GLN A 95 -6.47 2.31 26.98
C GLN A 95 -7.16 1.88 28.29
N GLN A 96 -8.48 1.97 28.34
CA GLN A 96 -9.29 1.51 29.47
C GLN A 96 -9.56 -0.01 29.45
N GLY A 97 -9.08 -0.72 28.43
CA GLY A 97 -9.28 -2.17 28.31
C GLY A 97 -10.69 -2.59 27.91
N LEU A 98 -11.57 -1.65 27.55
CA LEU A 98 -12.94 -1.93 27.09
C LEU A 98 -12.97 -2.58 25.70
N VAL A 99 -11.96 -2.29 24.88
CA VAL A 99 -11.80 -2.83 23.53
C VAL A 99 -10.36 -3.29 23.31
N SER A 100 -10.16 -4.44 22.69
CA SER A 100 -8.84 -4.92 22.30
C SER A 100 -8.33 -4.18 21.05
N GLY A 101 -7.02 -3.95 20.96
CA GLY A 101 -6.41 -3.41 19.73
C GLY A 101 -6.73 -4.22 18.46
N LYS A 102 -6.95 -5.54 18.59
CA LYS A 102 -7.41 -6.39 17.47
C LYS A 102 -8.81 -6.01 16.99
N GLN A 103 -9.73 -5.75 17.92
CA GLN A 103 -11.11 -5.32 17.62
C GLN A 103 -11.12 -3.92 16.99
N LEU A 104 -10.29 -3.00 17.50
CA LEU A 104 -10.12 -1.67 16.92
C LEU A 104 -9.62 -1.74 15.47
N ASN A 105 -8.65 -2.61 15.19
CA ASN A 105 -8.13 -2.79 13.83
C ASN A 105 -9.19 -3.39 12.88
N LYS A 106 -10.00 -4.34 13.37
CA LYS A 106 -11.13 -4.90 12.61
C LYS A 106 -12.16 -3.82 12.27
N ALA A 107 -12.50 -2.96 13.23
CA ALA A 107 -13.40 -1.82 13.01
C ALA A 107 -12.84 -0.82 11.99
N LYS A 108 -11.53 -0.51 12.05
CA LYS A 108 -10.87 0.35 11.06
C LYS A 108 -10.88 -0.23 9.65
N GLN A 109 -10.66 -1.55 9.52
CA GLN A 109 -10.75 -2.23 8.23
C GLN A 109 -12.17 -2.17 7.66
N TYR A 110 -13.17 -2.40 8.51
CA TYR A 110 -14.57 -2.30 8.13
C TYR A 110 -14.97 -0.88 7.69
N GLN A 111 -14.51 0.15 8.41
CA GLN A 111 -14.75 1.55 8.03
C GLN A 111 -14.18 1.88 6.65
N LYS A 112 -12.98 1.36 6.34
CA LYS A 112 -12.32 1.56 5.04
C LYS A 112 -13.01 0.79 3.91
N SER A 113 -13.51 -0.41 4.17
CA SER A 113 -14.17 -1.23 3.13
C SER A 113 -15.56 -0.75 2.78
N THR A 114 -16.29 -0.20 3.75
CA THR A 114 -17.74 -0.02 3.63
C THR A 114 -18.13 1.45 3.43
N ALA A 115 -17.16 2.40 3.47
CA ALA A 115 -17.35 3.84 3.27
C ALA A 115 -18.58 4.41 4.02
N THR A 116 -18.86 3.87 5.22
CA THR A 116 -20.13 4.08 5.92
C THR A 116 -20.32 5.50 6.44
N GLY A 117 -19.28 6.33 6.44
CA GLY A 117 -19.27 7.67 7.07
C GLY A 117 -19.49 7.65 8.59
N LYS A 118 -19.70 6.46 9.17
CA LYS A 118 -19.94 6.27 10.60
C LYS A 118 -18.66 6.44 11.41
N PRO A 119 -18.76 6.99 12.62
CA PRO A 119 -17.63 7.09 13.53
C PRO A 119 -17.22 5.70 14.01
N LEU A 120 -15.96 5.57 14.46
CA LEU A 120 -15.35 4.27 14.71
C LEU A 120 -15.97 3.55 15.91
N GLU A 121 -16.44 4.31 16.90
CA GLU A 121 -17.18 3.87 18.08
C GLU A 121 -18.51 3.19 17.72
N GLU A 122 -19.30 3.74 16.80
CA GLU A 122 -20.52 3.10 16.32
C GLU A 122 -20.23 1.79 15.58
N ILE A 123 -19.12 1.74 14.85
CA ILE A 123 -18.69 0.52 14.14
C ILE A 123 -18.26 -0.56 15.15
N LEU A 124 -17.64 -0.18 16.26
CA LEU A 124 -17.29 -1.11 17.33
C LEU A 124 -18.54 -1.73 17.97
N VAL A 125 -19.61 -0.94 18.15
CA VAL A 125 -20.91 -1.44 18.61
C VAL A 125 -21.54 -2.36 17.57
N LEU A 126 -21.55 -1.96 16.31
CA LEU A 126 -22.11 -2.75 15.20
C LEU A 126 -21.42 -4.12 15.06
N LEU A 127 -20.12 -4.18 15.29
CA LEU A 127 -19.33 -5.41 15.24
C LEU A 127 -19.45 -6.27 16.51
N GLY A 128 -20.28 -5.86 17.49
CA GLY A 128 -20.43 -6.54 18.79
C GLY A 128 -19.16 -6.52 19.63
N SER A 129 -18.24 -5.59 19.35
CA SER A 129 -16.97 -5.45 20.08
C SER A 129 -17.06 -4.50 21.26
N LEU A 130 -18.16 -3.76 21.37
CA LEU A 130 -18.49 -2.84 22.46
C LEU A 130 -20.00 -2.85 22.64
N GLU A 131 -20.48 -2.82 23.87
CA GLU A 131 -21.92 -2.68 24.16
C GLU A 131 -22.34 -1.21 24.10
N GLN A 132 -23.55 -0.94 23.58
CA GLN A 132 -24.04 0.44 23.43
C GLN A 132 -24.12 1.15 24.79
N GLU A 133 -24.54 0.45 25.84
CA GLU A 133 -24.64 1.00 27.20
C GLU A 133 -23.27 1.43 27.73
N THR A 134 -22.22 0.64 27.49
CA THR A 134 -20.84 0.97 27.88
C THR A 134 -20.30 2.18 27.12
N LEU A 135 -20.63 2.32 25.84
CA LEU A 135 -20.25 3.50 25.05
C LEU A 135 -20.93 4.76 25.59
N ASP A 136 -22.23 4.68 25.90
CA ASP A 136 -22.99 5.80 26.42
C ASP A 136 -22.51 6.22 27.82
N GLU A 137 -22.20 5.27 28.69
CA GLU A 137 -21.60 5.52 30.00
C GLU A 137 -20.22 6.18 29.88
N PHE A 138 -19.38 5.68 28.95
CA PHE A 138 -18.07 6.26 28.68
C PHE A 138 -18.17 7.71 28.19
N LEU A 139 -19.09 8.01 27.27
CA LEU A 139 -19.32 9.37 26.78
C LEU A 139 -19.82 10.31 27.87
N ARG A 140 -20.72 9.83 28.74
CA ARG A 140 -21.19 10.60 29.91
C ARG A 140 -20.05 10.89 30.89
N SER A 141 -19.19 9.92 31.16
CA SER A 141 -18.04 10.09 32.07
C SER A 141 -17.05 11.16 31.58
N GLN A 142 -16.80 11.23 30.25
CA GLN A 142 -15.94 12.25 29.67
C GLN A 142 -16.55 13.65 29.72
N GLN A 143 -17.86 13.76 29.52
CA GLN A 143 -18.57 15.04 29.64
C GLN A 143 -18.59 15.55 31.09
N ALA A 144 -18.76 14.66 32.07
CA ALA A 144 -18.73 15.00 33.49
C ALA A 144 -17.34 15.47 33.97
N GLY A 145 -16.26 14.87 33.45
CA GLY A 145 -14.89 15.25 33.78
C GLY A 145 -14.49 16.68 33.36
N MET A 146 -15.16 17.26 32.35
CA MET A 146 -14.89 18.64 31.89
C MET A 146 -15.56 19.72 32.75
N VAL A 147 -16.49 19.38 33.65
CA VAL A 147 -17.25 20.36 34.45
C VAL A 147 -16.54 20.71 35.78
N ASN A 148 -15.57 19.91 36.22
CA ASN A 148 -14.95 20.05 37.55
C ASN A 148 -13.55 20.70 37.55
N THR A 149 -13.19 21.42 36.49
CA THR A 149 -11.88 22.12 36.37
C THR A 149 -12.02 23.59 35.95
N ALA A 150 -13.15 24.21 36.32
CA ALA A 150 -13.38 25.65 36.19
C ALA A 150 -13.41 26.33 37.56
#